data_AF-A0A0J1ENW8-F1
#
_entry.id   AF-A0A0J1ENW8-F1
#
_cell.length_a   1.000
_cell.length_b   1.000
_cell.length_c   1.000
_cell.angle_alpha   90.00
_cell.angle_beta   90.00
_cell.angle_gamma   90.00
#
_symmetry.space_group_name_H-M   'P 1'
#
loop_
_entity.id
_entity.type
_entity.pdbx_description
1 polymer ?
#
loop_
_entity_poly.entity_id
_entity_poly.type
_entity_poly.pdbx_seq_one_letter_code
_entity_poly.pdbx_strand_id
1 'polypeptide(L)'
;MFFLRVLSMSVRTSHSASSIPAFSPPSSPPNRTPELPAALRSVSNLLSQRDYEGVVRRLHSAGRTPAIRNTLGVCLLRSGRKEEALSVFRQFVLSSDGVLERSEVSSACKRNFATALLVNGLVGGALDALNQSGEPDHPRAIELRTCLRDWERSLSWWRWLDWKINRIVAKDCQVPMNFEPGEFEFEVSLSDDARAVAEGRSSF
;
A
#
# COMPACT_ATOMS: atom_id res chain seq x y z
N MET A 1 -44.98 65.89 25.21
CA MET A 1 -45.40 64.49 24.99
C MET A 1 -44.18 63.60 25.20
N PHE A 2 -44.27 62.79 26.26
CA PHE A 2 -43.50 61.59 26.64
C PHE A 2 -42.02 61.41 26.25
N PHE A 3 -41.18 61.45 27.29
CA PHE A 3 -39.91 60.76 27.44
C PHE A 3 -40.08 59.24 27.28
N LEU A 4 -39.13 58.57 26.62
CA LEU A 4 -38.73 57.21 26.99
C LEU A 4 -37.22 57.02 26.78
N ARG A 5 -36.51 57.06 27.92
CA ARG A 5 -35.15 56.55 28.10
C ARG A 5 -35.18 55.03 27.97
N VAL A 6 -34.37 54.46 27.09
CA VAL A 6 -34.07 53.03 27.11
C VAL A 6 -32.92 52.82 28.10
N LEU A 7 -33.17 52.00 29.11
CA LEU A 7 -32.23 51.61 30.15
C LEU A 7 -31.17 50.67 29.60
N SER A 8 -29.91 51.01 29.83
CA SER A 8 -28.75 50.15 29.71
C SER A 8 -28.80 49.08 30.80
N MET A 9 -28.74 47.80 30.44
CA MET A 9 -28.50 46.70 31.37
C MET A 9 -27.10 46.15 31.13
N SER A 10 -26.20 46.52 32.04
CA SER A 10 -24.85 45.97 32.14
C SER A 10 -24.90 44.68 32.95
N VAL A 11 -24.75 43.53 32.28
CA VAL A 11 -24.59 42.23 32.95
C VAL A 11 -23.11 42.02 33.24
N ARG A 12 -22.73 42.11 34.52
CA ARG A 12 -21.44 41.64 35.03
C ARG A 12 -21.52 40.13 35.25
N THR A 13 -20.85 39.36 34.41
CA THR A 13 -20.53 37.95 34.69
C THR A 13 -19.16 37.85 35.34
N SER A 14 -19.16 37.51 36.63
CA SER A 14 -17.98 37.18 37.40
C SER A 14 -17.40 35.86 36.90
N HIS A 15 -16.18 35.84 36.37
CA HIS A 15 -15.46 34.61 36.06
C HIS A 15 -14.64 34.18 37.27
N SER A 16 -15.10 33.14 37.96
CA SER A 16 -14.30 32.39 38.93
C SER A 16 -13.27 31.56 38.17
N ALA A 17 -11.99 31.82 38.41
CA ALA A 17 -10.89 31.01 37.93
C ALA A 17 -10.91 29.64 38.63
N SER A 18 -11.34 28.60 37.90
CA SER A 18 -11.14 27.21 38.31
C SER A 18 -9.78 26.74 37.79
N SER A 19 -8.90 26.45 38.73
CA SER A 19 -7.58 25.85 38.53
C SER A 19 -7.73 24.48 37.87
N ILE A 20 -7.26 24.34 36.63
CA ILE A 20 -7.19 23.06 35.93
C ILE A 20 -5.98 22.28 36.47
N PRO A 21 -6.14 21.02 36.93
CA PRO A 21 -5.01 20.21 37.34
C PRO A 21 -4.12 19.86 36.13
N ALA A 22 -2.81 19.96 36.32
CA ALA A 22 -1.80 19.68 35.31
C ALA A 22 -1.92 18.24 34.78
N PHE A 23 -2.32 18.12 33.51
CA PHE A 23 -2.32 16.87 32.77
C PHE A 23 -0.85 16.45 32.54
N SER A 24 -0.41 15.43 33.27
CA SER A 24 0.89 14.80 33.00
C SER A 24 0.77 14.06 31.66
N PRO A 25 1.66 14.31 30.69
CA PRO A 25 1.61 13.59 29.42
C PRO A 25 1.87 12.10 29.67
N PRO A 26 1.09 11.19 29.07
CA PRO A 26 1.37 9.76 29.17
C PRO A 26 2.75 9.48 28.58
N SER A 27 3.56 8.74 29.34
CA SER A 27 4.83 8.18 28.91
C SER A 27 4.66 7.45 27.58
N SER A 28 5.48 7.83 26.59
CA SER A 28 5.54 7.18 25.28
C SER A 28 5.65 5.66 25.44
N PRO A 29 4.83 4.85 24.75
CA PRO A 29 4.99 3.41 24.80
C PRO A 29 6.36 3.02 24.22
N PRO A 30 6.99 1.95 24.74
CA PRO A 30 8.28 1.49 24.25
C PRO A 30 8.17 1.14 22.77
N ASN A 31 9.08 1.71 21.98
CA ASN A 31 9.29 1.47 20.55
C ASN A 31 9.61 -0.02 20.31
N ARG A 32 8.58 -0.86 20.25
CA ARG A 32 8.71 -2.27 19.86
C ARG A 32 8.72 -2.30 18.34
N THR A 33 9.91 -2.48 17.76
CA THR A 33 10.01 -2.97 16.38
C THR A 33 9.15 -4.23 16.29
N PRO A 34 8.14 -4.29 15.40
CA PRO A 34 7.28 -5.45 15.30
C PRO A 34 8.15 -6.67 14.96
N GLU A 35 8.19 -7.65 15.86
CA GLU A 35 8.97 -8.86 15.64
C GLU A 35 8.48 -9.58 14.38
N LEU A 36 9.41 -9.86 13.47
CA LEU A 36 9.11 -10.55 12.23
C LEU A 36 8.60 -11.97 12.53
N PRO A 37 7.42 -12.38 12.00
CA PRO A 37 6.88 -13.73 12.17
C PRO A 37 7.92 -14.81 11.87
N ALA A 38 7.93 -15.91 12.66
CA ALA A 38 8.90 -16.99 12.50
C ALA A 38 8.92 -17.57 11.06
N ALA A 39 7.77 -17.60 10.39
CA ALA A 39 7.66 -18.00 8.99
C ALA A 39 8.42 -17.07 8.04
N LEU A 40 8.42 -15.75 8.29
CA LEU A 40 9.15 -14.78 7.47
C LEU A 40 10.66 -14.83 7.76
N ARG A 41 11.04 -15.08 9.02
CA ARG A 41 12.44 -15.35 9.38
C ARG A 41 13.00 -16.59 8.68
N SER A 42 12.21 -17.64 8.50
CA SER A 42 12.68 -18.88 7.87
C SER A 42 12.86 -18.80 6.35
N VAL A 43 12.36 -17.74 5.71
CA VAL A 43 12.47 -17.51 4.26
C VAL A 43 13.41 -16.35 3.90
N SER A 44 14.03 -15.69 4.88
CA SER A 44 14.92 -14.53 4.66
C SER A 44 16.05 -14.84 3.67
N ASN A 45 16.72 -15.99 3.85
CA ASN A 45 17.81 -16.40 2.95
C ASN A 45 17.34 -16.59 1.50
N LEU A 46 16.12 -17.13 1.31
CA LEU A 46 15.54 -17.30 -0.03
C LEU A 46 15.20 -15.95 -0.66
N LEU A 47 14.68 -15.01 0.13
CA LEU A 47 14.42 -13.64 -0.31
C LEU A 47 15.72 -12.92 -0.72
N SER A 48 16.80 -13.06 0.05
CA SER A 48 18.12 -12.50 -0.28
C SER A 48 18.69 -13.07 -1.58
N GLN A 49 18.42 -14.35 -1.85
CA GLN A 49 18.81 -15.05 -3.09
C GLN A 49 17.85 -14.83 -4.25
N ARG A 50 16.76 -14.07 -4.06
CA ARG A 50 15.67 -13.89 -5.02
C ARG A 50 15.01 -15.21 -5.47
N ASP A 51 15.06 -16.26 -4.65
CA ASP A 51 14.35 -17.53 -4.89
C ASP A 51 12.87 -17.39 -4.49
N TYR A 52 12.13 -16.61 -5.28
CA TYR A 52 10.73 -16.32 -5.03
C TYR A 52 9.85 -17.58 -5.07
N GLU A 53 10.14 -18.54 -5.93
CA GLU A 53 9.43 -19.83 -5.96
C GLU A 53 9.68 -20.66 -4.70
N GLY A 54 10.92 -20.66 -4.19
CA GLY A 54 11.24 -21.24 -2.89
C GLY A 54 10.45 -20.60 -1.75
N VAL A 55 10.36 -19.27 -1.74
CA VAL A 55 9.56 -18.53 -0.76
C VAL A 55 8.08 -18.88 -0.88
N VAL A 56 7.52 -18.87 -2.10
CA VAL A 56 6.11 -19.20 -2.34
C VAL A 56 5.78 -20.59 -1.82
N ARG A 57 6.60 -21.61 -2.14
CA ARG A 57 6.40 -22.98 -1.65
C ARG A 57 6.38 -23.07 -0.12
N ARG A 58 7.23 -22.29 0.56
CA ARG A 58 7.27 -22.27 2.03
C ARG A 58 6.11 -21.50 2.64
N LEU A 59 5.75 -20.35 2.08
CA LEU A 59 4.75 -19.45 2.67
C LEU A 59 3.30 -19.81 2.32
N HIS A 60 3.06 -20.60 1.28
CA HIS A 60 1.70 -20.97 0.84
C HIS A 60 0.85 -21.56 1.98
N SER A 61 1.47 -22.34 2.88
CA SER A 61 0.83 -22.92 4.07
C SER A 61 1.23 -22.26 5.40
N ALA A 62 2.08 -21.23 5.40
CA ALA A 62 2.74 -20.72 6.61
C ALA A 62 1.91 -19.75 7.47
N GLY A 63 0.60 -19.62 7.19
CA GLY A 63 -0.32 -18.82 7.99
C GLY A 63 -1.18 -17.84 7.17
N ARG A 64 -1.92 -16.99 7.89
CA ARG A 64 -2.86 -16.01 7.30
C ARG A 64 -2.66 -14.59 7.84
N THR A 65 -1.53 -14.29 8.48
CA THR A 65 -1.25 -12.92 8.91
C THR A 65 -1.02 -12.02 7.68
N PRO A 66 -1.38 -10.72 7.74
CA PRO A 66 -1.17 -9.79 6.64
C PRO A 66 0.28 -9.77 6.14
N ALA A 67 1.26 -9.73 7.04
CA ALA A 67 2.68 -9.73 6.66
C ALA A 67 3.10 -10.98 5.83
N ILE A 68 2.61 -12.17 6.22
CA ILE A 68 2.89 -13.42 5.48
C ILE A 68 2.21 -13.39 4.11
N ARG A 69 0.94 -12.98 4.06
CA ARG A 69 0.15 -12.91 2.82
C ARG A 69 0.68 -11.84 1.86
N ASN A 70 1.12 -10.71 2.40
CA ASN A 70 1.77 -9.65 1.65
C ASN A 70 3.07 -10.15 1.02
N THR A 71 3.95 -10.77 1.82
CA THR A 71 5.22 -11.34 1.31
C THR A 71 4.97 -12.41 0.24
N LEU A 72 4.02 -13.31 0.48
CA LEU A 72 3.60 -14.32 -0.50
C LEU A 72 3.11 -13.67 -1.80
N GLY A 73 2.23 -12.66 -1.70
CA GLY A 73 1.71 -11.93 -2.84
C GLY A 73 2.80 -11.23 -3.66
N VAL A 74 3.76 -10.57 -3.00
CA VAL A 74 4.90 -9.93 -3.66
C VAL A 74 5.77 -10.97 -4.38
N CYS A 75 6.06 -12.11 -3.74
CA CYS A 75 6.84 -13.17 -4.39
C CYS A 75 6.11 -13.77 -5.59
N LEU A 76 4.79 -13.96 -5.50
CA LEU A 76 3.97 -14.40 -6.63
C LEU A 76 4.01 -13.41 -7.80
N LEU A 77 3.95 -12.10 -7.53
CA LEU A 77 4.09 -11.06 -8.56
C LEU A 77 5.44 -11.16 -9.26
N ARG A 78 6.53 -11.28 -8.48
CA ARG A 78 7.90 -11.32 -9.00
C ARG A 78 8.23 -12.62 -9.74
N SER A 79 7.53 -13.71 -9.42
CA SER A 79 7.55 -14.97 -10.19
C SER A 79 6.65 -14.96 -11.43
N GLY A 80 5.93 -13.88 -11.72
CA GLY A 80 5.01 -13.80 -12.86
C GLY A 80 3.64 -14.46 -12.66
N ARG A 81 3.33 -14.96 -11.46
CA ARG A 81 2.05 -15.60 -11.08
C ARG A 81 1.02 -14.55 -10.65
N LYS A 82 0.72 -13.62 -11.56
CA LYS A 82 -0.01 -12.38 -11.26
C LYS A 82 -1.47 -12.59 -10.84
N GLU A 83 -2.17 -13.56 -11.40
CA GLU A 83 -3.57 -13.87 -11.05
C GLU A 83 -3.66 -14.44 -9.63
N GLU A 84 -2.69 -15.28 -9.27
CA GLU A 84 -2.61 -15.89 -7.94
C GLU A 84 -2.21 -14.85 -6.88
N ALA A 85 -1.25 -13.97 -7.21
CA ALA A 85 -0.93 -12.83 -6.36
C ALA A 85 -2.18 -11.98 -6.07
N LEU A 86 -2.94 -11.65 -7.11
CA LEU A 86 -4.17 -10.87 -6.97
C LEU A 86 -5.20 -11.59 -6.08
N SER A 87 -5.37 -12.91 -6.24
CA SER A 87 -6.21 -13.72 -5.37
C SER A 87 -5.77 -13.65 -3.91
N VAL A 88 -4.47 -13.76 -3.63
CA VAL A 88 -3.91 -13.64 -2.28
C VAL A 88 -4.21 -12.27 -1.69
N PHE A 89 -3.96 -11.17 -2.42
CA PHE A 89 -4.23 -9.82 -1.91
C PHE A 89 -5.71 -9.58 -1.64
N ARG A 90 -6.61 -9.99 -2.54
CA ARG A 90 -8.07 -9.84 -2.34
C ARG A 90 -8.53 -10.46 -1.03
N GLN A 91 -7.98 -11.61 -0.65
CA GLN A 91 -8.41 -12.35 0.55
C GLN A 91 -8.18 -11.59 1.86
N PHE A 92 -7.18 -10.70 1.92
CA PHE A 92 -6.83 -10.02 3.17
C PHE A 92 -6.93 -8.50 3.11
N VAL A 93 -6.86 -7.89 1.92
CA VAL A 93 -7.01 -6.44 1.75
C VAL A 93 -8.48 -6.04 1.69
N LEU A 94 -9.33 -6.88 1.10
CA LEU A 94 -10.76 -6.61 1.02
C LEU A 94 -11.51 -7.20 2.22
N SER A 95 -12.56 -6.51 2.62
CA SER A 95 -13.53 -6.93 3.61
C SER A 95 -14.27 -8.18 3.12
N SER A 96 -14.97 -8.89 4.01
CA SER A 96 -15.68 -10.12 3.65
C SER A 96 -16.79 -9.93 2.60
N ASP A 97 -17.27 -8.69 2.42
CA ASP A 97 -18.19 -8.31 1.35
C ASP A 97 -17.51 -8.15 -0.02
N GLY A 98 -16.17 -8.13 -0.05
CA GLY A 98 -15.36 -7.98 -1.26
C GLY A 98 -15.39 -6.59 -1.89
N VAL A 99 -16.01 -5.60 -1.26
CA VAL A 99 -16.23 -4.26 -1.84
C VAL A 99 -15.30 -3.22 -1.22
N LEU A 100 -15.12 -3.27 0.10
CA LEU A 100 -14.37 -2.25 0.83
C LEU A 100 -13.02 -2.76 1.28
N GLU A 101 -11.99 -1.91 1.22
CA GLU A 101 -10.71 -2.22 1.86
C GLU A 101 -10.83 -2.26 3.38
N ARG A 102 -10.13 -3.21 3.98
CA ARG A 102 -10.00 -3.32 5.42
C ARG A 102 -9.17 -2.16 5.97
N SER A 103 -9.65 -1.50 7.02
CA SER A 103 -8.98 -0.33 7.60
C SER A 103 -7.72 -0.70 8.39
N GLU A 104 -7.64 -1.93 8.89
CA GLU A 104 -6.52 -2.46 9.66
C GLU A 104 -5.31 -2.92 8.82
N VAL A 105 -5.44 -2.91 7.49
CA VAL A 105 -4.39 -3.33 6.58
C VAL A 105 -3.45 -2.17 6.29
N SER A 106 -2.14 -2.42 6.33
CA SER A 106 -1.12 -1.41 6.11
C SER A 106 -1.21 -0.77 4.73
N SER A 107 -0.72 0.47 4.62
CA SER A 107 -0.61 1.19 3.35
C SER A 107 0.27 0.45 2.33
N ALA A 108 1.31 -0.25 2.78
CA ALA A 108 2.16 -1.10 1.93
C ALA A 108 1.38 -2.25 1.30
N CYS A 109 0.57 -2.97 2.09
CA CYS A 109 -0.29 -4.03 1.58
C CYS A 109 -1.29 -3.51 0.54
N LYS A 110 -1.86 -2.31 0.75
CA LYS A 110 -2.78 -1.67 -0.20
C LYS A 110 -2.08 -1.27 -1.51
N ARG A 111 -0.86 -0.73 -1.44
CA ARG A 111 -0.05 -0.45 -2.65
C ARG A 111 0.33 -1.72 -3.41
N ASN A 112 0.63 -2.81 -2.70
CA ASN A 112 0.90 -4.11 -3.32
C ASN A 112 -0.35 -4.70 -3.97
N PHE A 113 -1.52 -4.52 -3.37
CA PHE A 113 -2.79 -4.87 -4.00
C PHE A 113 -3.05 -4.03 -5.26
N ALA A 114 -2.80 -2.72 -5.21
CA ALA A 114 -2.87 -1.86 -6.40
C ALA A 114 -1.90 -2.33 -7.50
N THR A 115 -0.68 -2.72 -7.13
CA THR A 115 0.30 -3.31 -8.06
C THR A 115 -0.25 -4.59 -8.70
N ALA A 116 -0.85 -5.48 -7.90
CA ALA A 116 -1.47 -6.70 -8.38
C ALA A 116 -2.65 -6.44 -9.33
N LEU A 117 -3.48 -5.44 -9.04
CA LEU A 117 -4.54 -5.01 -9.95
C LEU A 117 -3.96 -4.49 -11.27
N LEU A 118 -2.91 -3.66 -11.19
CA LEU A 118 -2.27 -3.05 -12.35
C LEU A 118 -1.66 -4.07 -13.31
N VAL A 119 -0.89 -5.04 -12.79
CA VAL A 119 -0.27 -6.10 -13.61
C VAL A 119 -1.31 -7.01 -14.29
N ASN A 120 -2.52 -7.08 -13.73
CA ASN A 120 -3.66 -7.83 -14.27
C ASN A 120 -4.54 -6.97 -15.20
N GLY A 121 -4.14 -5.74 -15.53
CA GLY A 121 -4.90 -4.84 -16.40
C GLY A 121 -6.14 -4.22 -15.74
N LEU A 122 -6.31 -4.39 -14.42
CA LEU A 122 -7.44 -3.87 -13.65
C LEU A 122 -7.18 -2.42 -13.19
N VAL A 123 -6.97 -1.53 -14.16
CA VAL A 123 -6.52 -0.14 -13.94
C VAL A 123 -7.48 0.65 -13.04
N GLY A 124 -8.80 0.49 -13.22
CA GLY A 124 -9.82 1.15 -12.37
C GLY A 124 -9.65 0.81 -10.90
N GLY A 125 -9.56 -0.49 -10.60
CA GLY A 125 -9.34 -0.96 -9.23
C GLY A 125 -7.98 -0.53 -8.68
N ALA A 126 -6.92 -0.55 -9.50
CA ALA A 126 -5.60 -0.11 -9.07
C ALA A 126 -5.61 1.37 -8.64
N LEU A 127 -6.28 2.24 -9.41
CA LEU A 127 -6.42 3.66 -9.06
C LEU A 127 -7.21 3.86 -7.76
N ASP A 128 -8.30 3.11 -7.60
CA ASP A 128 -9.14 3.19 -6.40
C ASP A 128 -8.36 2.73 -5.15
N ALA A 129 -7.59 1.64 -5.25
CA ALA A 129 -6.74 1.15 -4.17
C ALA A 129 -5.60 2.13 -3.82
N LEU A 130 -4.98 2.75 -4.83
CA LEU A 130 -3.96 3.80 -4.59
C LEU A 130 -4.53 5.01 -3.86
N ASN A 131 -5.76 5.41 -4.16
CA ASN A 131 -6.43 6.52 -3.47
C ASN A 131 -6.77 6.16 -2.01
N GLN A 132 -7.04 4.87 -1.72
CA GLN A 132 -7.38 4.38 -0.38
C GLN A 132 -6.15 3.98 0.47
N SER A 133 -4.95 3.93 -0.13
CA SER A 133 -3.70 3.60 0.57
C SER A 133 -3.29 4.59 1.66
N GLY A 134 -3.81 5.82 1.64
CA GLY A 134 -3.57 6.84 2.69
C GLY A 134 -2.20 7.52 2.65
N GLU A 135 -1.32 7.14 1.72
CA GLU A 135 0.04 7.69 1.59
C GLU A 135 0.33 8.08 0.13
N PRO A 136 -0.25 9.20 -0.36
CA PRO A 136 -0.11 9.61 -1.75
C PRO A 136 1.34 9.94 -2.16
N ASP A 137 2.14 10.43 -1.22
CA ASP A 137 3.53 10.86 -1.44
C ASP A 137 4.55 9.73 -1.25
N HIS A 138 4.11 8.50 -0.96
CA HIS A 138 5.01 7.36 -0.86
C HIS A 138 5.69 7.10 -2.21
N PRO A 139 7.02 6.88 -2.28
CA PRO A 139 7.73 6.69 -3.55
C PRO A 139 7.07 5.67 -4.47
N ARG A 140 6.68 4.51 -3.92
CA ARG A 140 5.98 3.46 -4.67
C ARG A 140 4.60 3.90 -5.19
N ALA A 141 3.86 4.70 -4.44
CA ALA A 141 2.58 5.23 -4.90
C ALA A 141 2.78 6.20 -6.07
N ILE A 142 3.80 7.06 -6.00
CA ILE A 142 4.17 8.00 -7.06
C ILE A 142 4.57 7.25 -8.34
N GLU A 143 5.37 6.19 -8.22
CA GLU A 143 5.77 5.34 -9.35
C GLU A 143 4.56 4.67 -10.01
N LEU A 144 3.67 4.04 -9.23
CA LEU A 144 2.45 3.41 -9.74
C LEU A 144 1.54 4.43 -10.44
N ARG A 145 1.37 5.62 -9.87
CA ARG A 145 0.61 6.72 -10.51
C ARG A 145 1.28 7.22 -11.78
N THR A 146 2.61 7.22 -11.83
CA THR A 146 3.37 7.60 -13.03
C THR A 146 3.15 6.58 -14.14
N CYS A 147 3.26 5.27 -13.84
CA CYS A 147 2.92 4.20 -14.78
C CYS A 147 1.49 4.33 -15.32
N LEU A 148 0.51 4.60 -14.44
CA LEU A 148 -0.87 4.84 -14.84
C LEU A 148 -1.03 6.06 -15.76
N ARG A 149 -0.33 7.16 -15.46
CA ARG A 149 -0.37 8.38 -16.28
C ARG A 149 0.28 8.16 -17.65
N ASP A 150 1.41 7.46 -17.70
CA ASP A 150 2.12 7.20 -18.95
C ASP A 150 1.33 6.24 -19.83
N TRP A 151 0.70 5.23 -19.20
CA TRP A 151 -0.30 4.40 -19.86
C TRP A 151 -1.48 5.22 -20.39
N GLU A 152 -2.07 6.10 -19.58
CA GLU A 152 -3.20 6.94 -20.01
C GLU A 152 -2.84 7.81 -21.22
N ARG A 153 -1.62 8.35 -21.25
CA ARG A 153 -1.07 9.14 -22.37
C ARG A 153 -0.82 8.32 -23.63
N SER A 154 -0.60 7.02 -23.49
CA SER A 154 -0.41 6.10 -24.62
C SER A 154 -1.73 5.73 -25.32
N LEU A 155 -2.88 6.03 -24.70
CA LEU A 155 -4.19 5.72 -25.27
C LEU A 155 -4.49 6.62 -26.47
N SER A 156 -5.02 6.03 -27.54
CA SER A 156 -5.67 6.81 -28.60
C SER A 156 -6.81 7.63 -28.00
N TRP A 157 -7.09 8.81 -28.56
CA TRP A 157 -8.12 9.72 -28.06
C TRP A 157 -9.47 9.05 -27.74
N TRP A 158 -9.95 8.15 -28.60
CA TRP A 158 -11.21 7.42 -28.36
C TRP A 158 -11.15 6.47 -27.16
N ARG A 159 -10.05 5.73 -27.01
CA ARG A 159 -9.82 4.85 -25.84
C ARG A 159 -9.66 5.65 -24.57
N TRP A 160 -8.99 6.80 -24.65
CA TRP A 160 -8.87 7.70 -23.52
C TRP A 160 -10.25 8.19 -23.05
N LEU A 161 -11.12 8.59 -23.98
CA LEU A 161 -12.48 9.02 -23.65
C LEU A 161 -13.33 7.88 -23.08
N ASP A 162 -13.29 6.70 -23.72
CA ASP A 162 -14.02 5.51 -23.27
C ASP A 162 -13.58 5.07 -21.86
N TRP A 163 -12.27 5.08 -21.59
CA TRP A 163 -11.71 4.88 -20.27
C TRP A 163 -12.22 5.91 -19.25
N LYS A 164 -12.25 7.20 -19.60
CA LYS A 164 -12.69 8.25 -18.68
C LYS A 164 -14.17 8.17 -18.33
N ILE A 165 -15.02 7.79 -19.29
CA ILE A 165 -16.48 7.75 -19.11
C ILE A 165 -16.91 6.40 -18.52
N ASN A 166 -16.47 5.29 -19.11
CA ASN A 166 -16.98 3.96 -18.78
C ASN A 166 -16.07 3.19 -17.81
N ARG A 167 -14.84 3.68 -17.54
CA ARG A 167 -13.77 2.94 -16.83
C ARG A 167 -13.50 1.55 -17.45
N ILE A 168 -13.86 1.36 -18.72
CA ILE A 168 -13.62 0.13 -19.46
C ILE A 168 -12.18 0.17 -19.98
N VAL A 169 -11.46 -0.92 -19.74
CA VAL A 169 -10.11 -1.13 -20.25
C VAL A 169 -10.13 -2.41 -21.08
N ALA A 170 -9.48 -2.37 -22.24
CA ALA A 170 -9.33 -3.56 -23.08
C ALA A 170 -8.67 -4.69 -22.27
N LYS A 171 -9.10 -5.94 -22.47
CA LYS A 171 -8.64 -7.10 -21.69
C LYS A 171 -7.13 -7.33 -21.73
N ASP A 172 -6.45 -6.80 -22.74
CA ASP A 172 -5.01 -6.96 -22.97
C ASP A 172 -4.20 -5.68 -22.69
N CYS A 173 -4.78 -4.70 -21.99
CA CYS A 173 -4.10 -3.45 -21.71
C CYS A 173 -3.02 -3.66 -20.63
N GLN A 174 -1.76 -3.70 -21.06
CA GLN A 174 -0.62 -3.81 -20.17
C GLN A 174 -0.13 -2.42 -19.79
N VAL A 175 -0.11 -2.13 -18.50
CA VAL A 175 0.55 -0.93 -17.98
C VAL A 175 2.04 -1.23 -17.84
N PRO A 176 2.93 -0.51 -18.56
CA PRO A 176 4.36 -0.76 -18.45
C PRO A 176 4.84 -0.40 -17.04
N MET A 177 5.48 -1.38 -16.37
CA MET A 177 6.17 -1.15 -15.09
C MET A 177 7.67 -1.34 -15.32
N ASN A 178 8.42 -0.29 -15.02
CA ASN A 178 9.87 -0.22 -15.14
C ASN A 178 10.59 -0.46 -13.80
N PHE A 179 9.89 -1.05 -12.83
CA PHE A 179 10.40 -1.38 -11.51
C PHE A 179 9.92 -2.76 -11.06
N GLU A 180 10.59 -3.33 -10.07
CA GLU A 180 10.25 -4.64 -9.53
C GLU A 180 8.90 -4.60 -8.78
N PRO A 181 7.93 -5.47 -9.12
CA PRO A 181 6.58 -5.36 -8.58
C PRO A 181 6.53 -5.67 -7.09
N GLY A 182 5.83 -4.81 -6.36
CA GLY A 182 5.55 -4.92 -4.94
C GLY A 182 6.73 -4.61 -4.02
N GLU A 183 6.41 -4.30 -2.77
CA GLU A 183 7.37 -3.96 -1.72
C GLU A 183 7.20 -4.83 -0.47
N PHE A 184 8.30 -5.17 0.19
CA PHE A 184 8.27 -5.85 1.48
C PHE A 184 8.17 -4.81 2.61
N GLU A 185 7.44 -5.13 3.67
CA GLU A 185 7.29 -4.26 4.86
C GLU A 185 8.50 -4.30 5.80
N PHE A 186 9.49 -5.12 5.48
CA PHE A 186 10.72 -5.30 6.23
C PHE A 186 11.91 -5.22 5.29
N GLU A 187 13.06 -4.84 5.83
CA GLU A 187 14.30 -4.80 5.07
C GLU A 187 14.73 -6.21 4.68
N VAL A 188 14.84 -6.44 3.37
CA VAL A 188 15.49 -7.63 2.82
C VAL A 188 16.91 -7.22 2.45
N SER A 189 17.88 -7.65 3.25
CA SER A 189 19.29 -7.52 2.87
C SER A 189 19.54 -8.43 1.66
N LEU A 190 19.60 -7.85 0.47
CA LEU A 190 20.00 -8.57 -0.73
C LEU A 190 21.51 -8.80 -0.64
N SER A 191 21.95 -10.06 -0.72
CA SER A 191 23.38 -10.37 -0.71
C SER A 191 24.01 -9.87 -2.01
N ASP A 192 24.94 -8.92 -1.90
CA ASP A 192 25.67 -8.31 -3.03
C ASP A 192 26.46 -9.32 -3.87
N ASP A 193 26.62 -10.56 -3.40
CA ASP A 193 27.29 -11.66 -4.09
C ASP A 193 26.67 -12.00 -5.46
N ALA A 194 25.37 -11.71 -5.67
CA ALA A 194 24.71 -11.94 -6.95
C ALA A 194 25.17 -10.97 -8.07
N ARG A 195 25.64 -9.76 -7.72
CA ARG A 195 26.22 -8.83 -8.72
C ARG A 195 27.65 -9.23 -9.10
N ALA A 196 28.43 -9.73 -8.15
CA ALA A 196 29.80 -10.16 -8.40
C ALA A 196 29.89 -11.36 -9.37
N VAL A 197 28.93 -12.28 -9.34
CA VAL A 197 28.89 -13.43 -10.27
C VAL A 197 28.52 -13.01 -11.70
N ALA A 198 27.76 -11.93 -11.87
CA ALA A 198 27.42 -11.40 -13.19
C ALA A 198 28.58 -10.61 -13.82
N GLU A 199 29.36 -9.88 -13.01
CA GLU A 199 30.51 -9.10 -13.49
C GLU A 199 31.79 -9.97 -13.67
N GLY A 200 31.89 -11.11 -12.99
CA GLY A 200 33.05 -12.02 -13.06
C GLY A 200 33.08 -13.00 -14.25
N ARG A 201 32.08 -12.99 -15.15
CA ARG A 201 32.00 -13.92 -16.30
C ARG A 201 32.42 -13.31 -17.65
N SER A 202 32.89 -12.07 -17.68
CA SER A 202 33.38 -11.40 -18.91
C SER A 202 34.91 -11.47 -19.08
N SER A 203 35.60 -12.39 -18.42
CA SER A 203 37.06 -12.53 -18.53
C SER A 203 37.47 -13.99 -18.58
N PHE A 204 37.04 -14.73 -19.59
CA PHE A 204 37.76 -15.90 -20.14
C PHE A 204 37.42 -16.05 -21.62
#